data_AF-A0A953PFS3-F1
#
_entry.id   AF-A0A953PFS3-F1
#
_cell.length_a   1.000
_cell.length_b   1.000
_cell.length_c   1.000
_cell.angle_alpha   90.00
_cell.angle_beta   90.00
_cell.angle_gamma   90.00
#
_symmetry.space_group_name_H-M   'P 1'
#
loop_
_entity.id
_entity.type
_entity.pdbx_description
1 polymer ?
#
loop_
_entity_poly.entity_id
_entity_poly.type
_entity_poly.pdbx_seq_one_letter_code
_entity_poly.pdbx_strand_id
1 'polypeptide(L)'
;MRRFLLAAFLAAATLMHAQGKPAVSNVQVNRNANLARAIQVDPVVVLQHQVAQLQAQVKELRRQLDLVVKDANAARNSIPKCSADYRQSSSPSGTRECEPYLCDAVSGSCLMSCATTSDCTPGTNCNMEIGRCER
;
A
#
# COMPACT_ATOMS: atom_id res chain seq x y z
N MET A 1 15.79 2.92 -19.98
CA MET A 1 16.88 1.94 -19.73
C MET A 1 16.80 1.49 -18.26
N ARG A 2 17.09 0.20 -17.96
CA ARG A 2 16.68 -0.65 -16.80
C ARG A 2 15.36 -1.38 -17.08
N ARG A 3 15.25 -2.63 -17.56
CA ARG A 3 16.10 -3.81 -17.77
C ARG A 3 16.69 -4.47 -16.50
N PHE A 4 16.10 -5.65 -16.22
CA PHE A 4 16.60 -6.84 -15.50
C PHE A 4 16.52 -6.89 -13.97
N LEU A 5 15.64 -7.80 -13.48
CA LEU A 5 15.89 -8.90 -12.52
C LEU A 5 14.59 -9.76 -12.50
N LEU A 6 14.49 -10.86 -13.27
CA LEU A 6 14.79 -12.25 -12.87
C LEU A 6 14.07 -12.63 -11.54
N ALA A 7 12.96 -13.35 -11.56
CA ALA A 7 12.77 -14.79 -11.82
C ALA A 7 12.97 -15.70 -10.59
N ALA A 8 12.09 -16.72 -10.52
CA ALA A 8 12.23 -17.99 -9.81
C ALA A 8 11.98 -18.02 -8.29
N PHE A 9 10.84 -18.59 -7.88
CA PHE A 9 10.80 -19.67 -6.90
C PHE A 9 9.60 -20.58 -7.20
N LEU A 10 9.82 -21.50 -8.13
CA LEU A 10 9.06 -22.74 -8.26
C LEU A 10 9.95 -23.89 -7.77
N ALA A 11 9.30 -24.88 -7.15
CA ALA A 11 9.77 -26.23 -6.81
C ALA A 11 10.56 -26.42 -5.50
N ALA A 12 9.97 -27.16 -4.56
CA ALA A 12 10.48 -28.49 -4.17
C ALA A 12 9.46 -29.22 -3.29
N ALA A 13 8.80 -30.23 -3.87
CA ALA A 13 8.15 -31.32 -3.15
C ALA A 13 9.08 -32.54 -3.23
N THR A 14 9.41 -33.18 -2.10
CA THR A 14 9.85 -34.59 -1.91
C THR A 14 10.22 -34.73 -0.43
N LEU A 15 9.37 -35.28 0.43
CA LEU A 15 9.16 -36.71 0.67
C LEU A 15 10.48 -37.48 0.91
N MET A 16 10.86 -37.61 2.18
CA MET A 16 11.75 -38.68 2.66
C MET A 16 11.11 -39.29 3.91
N HIS A 17 10.49 -40.46 3.70
CA HIS A 17 10.08 -41.39 4.74
C HIS A 17 11.33 -42.09 5.28
N ALA A 18 11.65 -41.86 6.56
CA ALA A 18 12.58 -42.71 7.30
C ALA A 18 11.79 -43.56 8.28
N GLN A 19 11.57 -44.84 7.91
CA GLN A 19 11.05 -45.86 8.82
C GLN A 19 12.17 -46.32 9.77
N GLY A 20 12.21 -45.74 10.96
CA GLY A 20 12.91 -46.33 12.10
C GLY A 20 11.94 -47.14 12.94
N LYS A 21 12.14 -48.47 13.02
CA LYS A 21 11.50 -49.35 14.01
C LYS A 21 12.16 -49.11 15.38
N PRO A 22 11.48 -48.54 16.39
CA PRO A 22 11.92 -48.70 17.76
C PRO A 22 11.52 -50.08 18.28
N ALA A 23 12.48 -50.75 18.91
CA ALA A 23 12.32 -52.03 19.58
C ALA A 23 11.20 -51.97 20.62
N VAL A 24 10.34 -53.00 20.59
CA VAL A 24 9.32 -53.25 21.59
C VAL A 24 10.02 -53.72 22.87
N SER A 25 10.26 -52.79 23.79
CA SER A 25 10.64 -53.13 25.16
C SER A 25 9.38 -53.37 25.97
N ASN A 26 9.20 -54.64 26.36
CA ASN A 26 8.16 -55.14 27.26
C ASN A 26 8.37 -54.59 28.70
N VAL A 27 8.10 -53.30 28.90
CA VAL A 27 7.86 -52.72 30.23
C VAL A 27 6.36 -52.51 30.34
N GLN A 28 5.69 -53.61 30.66
CA GLN A 28 4.25 -53.68 30.81
C GLN A 28 3.87 -53.29 32.25
N VAL A 29 2.76 -52.54 32.35
CA VAL A 29 1.84 -52.53 33.50
C VAL A 29 2.25 -51.73 34.75
N ASN A 30 2.40 -50.40 34.65
CA ASN A 30 1.92 -49.50 35.73
C ASN A 30 1.73 -48.01 35.29
N ARG A 31 1.13 -47.77 34.12
CA ARG A 31 0.78 -46.41 33.64
C ARG A 31 -0.68 -46.25 33.20
N ASN A 32 -1.55 -47.20 33.56
CA ASN A 32 -2.94 -47.23 33.07
C ASN A 32 -4.00 -46.66 34.03
N ALA A 33 -3.61 -45.94 35.08
CA ALA A 33 -4.56 -45.17 35.89
C ALA A 33 -4.57 -43.67 35.56
N ASN A 34 -3.56 -43.15 34.85
CA ASN A 34 -3.42 -41.72 34.52
C ASN A 34 -3.59 -41.39 33.03
N LEU A 35 -3.76 -42.38 32.14
CA LEU A 35 -3.91 -42.18 30.70
C LEU A 35 -5.38 -42.14 30.22
N ALA A 36 -6.34 -42.20 31.14
CA ALA A 36 -7.79 -42.14 30.86
C ALA A 36 -8.42 -40.78 31.22
N ARG A 37 -7.62 -39.77 31.56
CA ARG A 37 -8.05 -38.37 31.41
C ARG A 37 -7.79 -37.96 29.96
N ALA A 38 -8.58 -38.55 29.05
CA ALA A 38 -8.83 -37.93 27.77
C ALA A 38 -9.34 -36.52 28.10
N ILE A 39 -8.50 -35.52 27.87
CA ILE A 39 -8.85 -34.12 28.08
C ILE A 39 -9.99 -33.87 27.11
N GLN A 40 -11.22 -33.93 27.62
CA GLN A 40 -12.41 -33.54 26.90
C GLN A 40 -12.32 -32.02 26.78
N VAL A 41 -11.55 -31.55 25.80
CA VAL A 41 -11.38 -30.13 25.54
C VAL A 41 -12.76 -29.64 25.10
N ASP A 42 -13.35 -28.77 25.91
CA ASP A 42 -14.63 -28.18 25.61
C ASP A 42 -14.53 -27.46 24.25
N PRO A 43 -15.36 -27.80 23.25
CA PRO A 43 -15.34 -27.14 21.94
C PRO A 43 -15.52 -25.63 22.05
N VAL A 44 -16.18 -25.12 23.11
CA VAL A 44 -16.31 -23.68 23.38
C VAL A 44 -14.94 -23.05 23.64
N VAL A 45 -14.04 -23.72 24.36
CA VAL A 45 -12.69 -23.21 24.66
C VAL A 45 -11.84 -23.14 23.39
N VAL A 46 -11.96 -24.14 22.51
CA VAL A 46 -11.28 -24.12 21.20
C VAL A 46 -11.79 -22.94 20.35
N LEU A 47 -13.10 -22.72 20.32
CA LEU A 47 -13.71 -21.63 19.57
C LEU A 47 -13.29 -20.26 20.13
N GLN A 48 -13.27 -20.10 21.46
CA GLN A 48 -12.81 -18.87 22.11
C GLN A 48 -11.36 -18.55 21.77
N HIS A 49 -10.49 -19.57 21.75
CA HIS A 49 -9.10 -19.40 21.35
C HIS A 49 -8.98 -18.94 19.88
N GLN A 50 -9.74 -19.55 18.98
CA GLN A 50 -9.78 -19.14 17.56
C GLN A 50 -10.25 -17.69 17.41
N VAL A 51 -11.30 -17.28 18.13
CA VAL A 51 -11.80 -15.90 18.10
C VAL A 51 -10.73 -14.91 18.56
N ALA A 52 -10.00 -15.23 19.63
CA ALA A 52 -8.92 -14.37 20.12
C ALA A 52 -7.78 -14.25 19.08
N GLN A 53 -7.41 -15.35 18.42
CA GLN A 53 -6.42 -15.33 17.34
C GLN A 53 -6.88 -14.47 16.16
N LEU A 54 -8.13 -14.63 15.71
CA LEU A 54 -8.73 -13.84 14.64
C LEU A 54 -8.78 -12.36 14.99
N GLN A 55 -9.15 -12.01 16.22
CA GLN A 55 -9.18 -10.62 16.69
C GLN A 55 -7.78 -9.99 16.68
N ALA A 56 -6.76 -10.73 17.09
CA ALA A 56 -5.37 -10.27 17.03
C ALA A 56 -4.92 -10.03 15.58
N GLN A 57 -5.27 -10.94 14.64
CA GLN A 57 -4.97 -10.77 13.22
C GLN A 57 -5.67 -9.55 12.62
N VAL A 58 -6.95 -9.34 12.91
CA VAL A 58 -7.69 -8.15 12.43
C VAL A 58 -7.07 -6.86 12.96
N LYS A 59 -6.64 -6.85 14.21
CA LYS A 59 -5.97 -5.68 14.81
C LYS A 59 -4.67 -5.34 14.08
N GLU A 60 -3.84 -6.34 13.80
CA GLU A 60 -2.59 -6.11 13.07
C GLU A 60 -2.85 -5.68 11.62
N LEU A 61 -3.81 -6.30 10.94
CA LEU A 61 -4.17 -5.92 9.57
C LEU A 61 -4.64 -4.47 9.49
N ARG A 62 -5.44 -4.00 10.47
CA ARG A 62 -5.84 -2.59 10.56
C ARG A 62 -4.64 -1.66 10.71
N ARG A 63 -3.69 -2.02 11.58
CA ARG A 63 -2.47 -1.24 11.78
C ARG A 63 -1.63 -1.15 10.49
N GLN A 64 -1.54 -2.24 9.73
CA GLN A 64 -0.87 -2.25 8.42
C GLN A 64 -1.59 -1.36 7.40
N LEU A 65 -2.92 -1.42 7.35
CA LEU A 65 -3.72 -0.56 6.47
C LEU A 65 -3.51 0.93 6.79
N ASP A 66 -3.49 1.30 8.08
CA ASP A 66 -3.26 2.69 8.50
C ASP A 66 -1.89 3.22 8.02
N LEU A 67 -0.86 2.39 8.09
CA LEU A 67 0.47 2.73 7.56
C LEU A 67 0.45 2.92 6.05
N VAL A 68 -0.17 1.99 5.31
CA VAL A 68 -0.28 2.08 3.85
C VAL A 68 -1.05 3.33 3.41
N VAL A 69 -2.15 3.66 4.10
CA VAL A 69 -2.94 4.87 3.81
C VAL A 69 -2.13 6.13 4.08
N LYS A 70 -1.37 6.16 5.18
CA LYS A 70 -0.49 7.28 5.50
C LYS A 70 0.59 7.48 4.43
N ASP A 71 1.24 6.40 4.00
CA ASP A 71 2.28 6.45 2.97
C ASP A 71 1.70 6.84 1.60
N ALA A 72 0.52 6.33 1.24
CA ALA A 72 -0.17 6.71 0.01
C ALA A 72 -0.54 8.20 -0.01
N ASN A 73 -0.99 8.74 1.12
CA ASN A 73 -1.30 10.17 1.23
C ASN A 73 -0.03 11.03 1.18
N ALA A 74 1.05 10.61 1.82
CA ALA A 74 2.34 11.29 1.74
C ALA A 74 2.87 11.31 0.30
N ALA A 75 2.80 10.17 -0.41
CA ALA A 75 3.20 10.05 -1.80
C ALA A 75 2.30 10.89 -2.73
N ARG A 76 0.99 10.92 -2.50
CA ARG A 76 0.06 11.76 -3.27
C ARG A 76 0.39 13.26 -3.10
N ASN A 77 0.79 13.67 -1.90
CA ASN A 77 1.15 15.06 -1.62
C ASN A 77 2.53 15.46 -2.15
N SER A 78 3.40 14.49 -2.50
CA SER A 78 4.72 14.77 -3.09
C SER A 78 4.72 14.86 -4.61
N ILE A 79 3.62 14.50 -5.28
CA ILE A 79 3.48 14.66 -6.73
C ILE A 79 3.41 16.17 -7.05
N PRO A 80 4.32 16.71 -7.88
CA PRO A 80 4.25 18.10 -8.31
C PRO A 80 2.92 18.37 -8.99
N LYS A 81 2.20 19.38 -8.52
CA LYS A 81 0.88 19.73 -9.07
C LYS A 81 0.97 20.41 -10.44
N CYS A 82 2.14 20.93 -10.79
CA CYS A 82 2.42 21.56 -12.07
C CYS A 82 3.60 20.86 -12.76
N SER A 83 3.65 20.92 -14.09
CA SER A 83 4.84 20.57 -14.85
C SER A 83 6.00 21.49 -14.48
N ALA A 84 7.24 21.07 -14.79
CA ALA A 84 8.44 21.85 -14.47
C ALA A 84 8.46 23.24 -15.15
N ASP A 85 7.77 23.37 -16.27
CA ASP A 85 7.60 24.62 -17.02
C ASP A 85 6.27 25.34 -16.70
N TYR A 86 5.51 24.83 -15.73
CA TYR A 86 4.22 25.39 -15.28
C TYR A 86 3.14 25.46 -16.38
N ARG A 87 3.32 24.80 -17.53
CA ARG A 87 2.32 24.83 -18.62
C ARG A 87 1.21 23.81 -18.47
N GLN A 88 1.37 22.85 -17.55
CA GLN A 88 0.39 21.79 -17.31
C GLN A 88 0.09 21.66 -15.82
N SER A 89 -1.19 21.49 -15.50
CA SER A 89 -1.68 21.09 -14.18
C SER A 89 -1.85 19.57 -14.15
N SER A 90 -1.37 18.93 -13.08
CA SER A 90 -1.54 17.51 -12.81
C SER A 90 -2.51 17.32 -11.66
N SER A 91 -3.61 16.62 -11.94
CA SER A 91 -4.64 16.28 -10.95
C SER A 91 -4.88 14.75 -10.93
N PRO A 92 -5.55 14.22 -9.90
CA PRO A 92 -5.98 12.81 -9.90
C PRO A 92 -6.84 12.43 -11.12
N SER A 93 -7.49 13.41 -11.74
CA SER A 93 -8.34 13.24 -12.93
C SER A 93 -7.55 13.27 -14.24
N GLY A 94 -6.24 13.54 -14.19
CA GLY A 94 -5.36 13.65 -15.36
C GLY A 94 -4.62 14.98 -15.44
N THR A 95 -3.88 15.14 -16.55
CA THR A 95 -3.11 16.35 -16.87
C THR A 95 -3.92 17.29 -17.76
N ARG A 96 -3.85 18.60 -17.51
CA ARG A 96 -4.52 19.64 -18.30
C ARG A 96 -3.54 20.74 -18.68
N GLU A 97 -3.57 21.17 -19.94
CA GLU A 97 -2.81 22.33 -20.41
C GLU A 97 -3.44 23.64 -19.89
N CYS A 98 -2.58 24.59 -19.49
CA CYS A 98 -2.99 25.85 -18.90
C CYS A 98 -2.98 27.04 -19.86
N GLU A 99 -2.47 26.88 -21.10
CA GLU A 99 -2.35 27.96 -22.08
C GLU A 99 -3.68 28.73 -22.26
N PRO A 100 -3.67 30.08 -22.27
CA PRO A 100 -2.51 31.00 -22.30
C PRO A 100 -1.88 31.31 -20.92
N TYR A 101 -2.36 30.68 -19.86
CA TYR A 101 -1.92 30.92 -18.48
C TYR A 101 -0.93 29.87 -18.00
N LEU A 102 -0.26 30.15 -16.90
CA LEU A 102 0.54 29.17 -16.17
C LEU A 102 -0.26 28.46 -15.07
N CYS A 103 0.24 27.31 -14.66
CA CYS A 103 -0.21 26.54 -13.52
C CYS A 103 0.33 27.19 -12.24
N ASP A 104 -0.55 27.50 -11.30
CA ASP A 104 -0.17 27.98 -9.98
C ASP A 104 0.35 26.79 -9.14
N ALA A 105 1.62 26.82 -8.73
CA ALA A 105 2.21 25.74 -7.93
C ALA A 105 1.57 25.57 -6.55
N VAL A 106 0.95 26.61 -6.00
CA VAL A 106 0.31 26.53 -4.68
C VAL A 106 -1.01 25.76 -4.78
N SER A 107 -1.94 26.24 -5.62
CA SER A 107 -3.22 25.56 -5.83
C SER A 107 -3.07 24.26 -6.61
N GLY A 108 -2.15 24.22 -7.57
CA GLY A 108 -2.03 23.15 -8.57
C GLY A 108 -2.98 23.29 -9.74
N SER A 109 -3.65 24.43 -9.87
CA SER A 109 -4.64 24.70 -10.90
C SER A 109 -4.09 25.69 -11.92
N CYS A 110 -4.60 25.62 -13.14
CA CYS A 110 -4.34 26.66 -14.13
C CYS A 110 -4.91 27.99 -13.64
N LEU A 111 -4.12 29.05 -13.75
CA LEU A 111 -4.62 30.40 -13.52
C LEU A 111 -5.73 30.71 -14.54
N MET A 112 -6.69 31.54 -14.12
CA MET A 112 -7.81 31.96 -14.97
C MET A 112 -7.71 33.45 -15.37
N SER A 113 -6.77 34.16 -14.77
CA SER A 113 -6.48 35.57 -14.98
C SER A 113 -5.01 35.82 -14.69
N CYS A 114 -4.46 36.89 -15.24
CA CYS A 114 -3.11 37.33 -14.94
C CYS A 114 -3.13 38.63 -14.13
N ALA A 115 -2.18 38.77 -13.21
CA ALA A 115 -1.85 40.04 -12.57
C ALA A 115 -0.58 40.65 -13.17
N THR A 116 0.28 39.80 -13.73
CA THR A 116 1.58 40.14 -14.30
C THR A 116 1.86 39.30 -15.55
N THR A 117 2.79 39.74 -16.40
CA THR A 117 3.22 38.95 -17.57
C THR A 117 3.83 37.61 -17.19
N SER A 118 4.36 37.45 -15.97
CA SER A 118 4.86 36.16 -15.48
C SER A 118 3.78 35.12 -15.22
N ASP A 119 2.50 35.51 -15.16
CA ASP A 119 1.38 34.57 -15.02
C ASP A 119 0.97 33.94 -16.36
N CYS A 120 1.54 34.45 -17.46
CA CYS A 120 1.21 34.08 -18.82
C CYS A 120 2.29 33.17 -19.42
N THR A 121 1.90 32.33 -20.37
CA THR A 121 2.84 31.50 -21.12
C THR A 121 3.85 32.34 -21.92
N PRO A 122 5.05 31.81 -22.22
CA PRO A 122 6.02 32.53 -23.04
C PRO A 122 5.43 33.00 -24.37
N GLY A 123 5.63 34.27 -24.72
CA GLY A 123 5.07 34.88 -25.93
C GLY A 123 3.65 35.45 -25.76
N THR A 124 3.13 35.48 -24.53
CA THR A 124 1.90 36.22 -24.19
C THR A 124 2.21 37.29 -23.14
N ASN A 125 1.50 38.42 -23.21
CA ASN A 125 1.57 39.52 -22.26
C ASN A 125 0.29 39.59 -21.43
N CYS A 126 0.41 40.01 -20.17
CA CYS A 126 -0.76 40.27 -19.37
C CYS A 126 -1.35 41.64 -19.69
N ASN A 127 -2.58 41.67 -20.20
CA ASN A 127 -3.37 42.89 -20.22
C ASN A 127 -3.96 43.12 -18.82
N MET A 128 -3.31 44.02 -18.09
CA MET A 128 -3.67 44.35 -16.71
C MET A 128 -5.04 45.03 -16.57
N GLU A 129 -5.58 45.65 -17.63
CA GLU A 129 -6.89 46.30 -17.57
C GLU A 129 -8.03 45.28 -17.46
N ILE A 130 -7.87 44.13 -18.13
CA ILE A 130 -8.89 43.07 -18.17
C ILE A 130 -8.46 41.77 -17.45
N GLY A 131 -7.21 41.71 -16.98
CA GLY A 131 -6.63 40.56 -16.29
C GLY A 131 -6.49 39.32 -17.17
N ARG A 132 -6.16 39.47 -18.46
CA ARG A 132 -6.07 38.34 -19.42
C ARG A 132 -4.73 38.29 -20.13
N CYS A 133 -4.28 37.08 -20.43
CA CYS A 133 -3.10 36.86 -21.27
C CYS A 133 -3.47 36.98 -22.76
N GLU A 134 -2.72 37.82 -23.48
CA GLU A 134 -2.92 38.13 -24.90
C GLU A 134 -1.59 37.95 -25.65
N ARG A 135 -1.63 37.68 -26.96
CA ARG A 135 -0.41 37.61 -27.79
C ARG A 135 -0.04 38.98 -28.35
#